data_AF-A0A8S0ZW24-F1
#
_entry.id   AF-A0A8S0ZW24-F1
#
_cell.length_a   1.000
_cell.length_b   1.000
_cell.length_c   1.000
_cell.angle_alpha   90.00
_cell.angle_beta   90.00
_cell.angle_gamma   90.00
#
_symmetry.space_group_name_H-M   'P 1'
#
loop_
_entity.id
_entity.type
_entity.pdbx_description
1 polymer ?
#
loop_
_entity_poly.entity_id
_entity_poly.type
_entity_poly.pdbx_seq_one_letter_code
_entity_poly.pdbx_strand_id
1 'polypeptide(L)'
;MSKQIKYLSLQKTELEYEVEIRGEVPADNVQDLRKQIIKQIKTLPSEDILESHLDTAVDIKGAKDSLLKLKNNIQSLKTKYDKNLYSRTENLAHHIYHRLNRIQPVTSDDASNFKDCLQKLQVFYKDLASFFAATPTKTSIESEDIPVPSVSVTCDRGIAAELARLRFDGKSCVRAFIQEVEERIKARDIKPNRENGTTNIYMTELNFITDSLLYE
;
A
#
# COMPACT_ATOMS: atom_id res chain seq x y z
N MET A 1 -4.40 2.14 -5.20
CA MET A 1 -3.69 1.22 -4.27
C MET A 1 -4.29 1.40 -2.89
N SER A 2 -4.87 0.36 -2.29
CA SER A 2 -5.34 0.43 -0.89
C SER A 2 -4.15 0.67 0.04
N LYS A 3 -4.28 1.63 0.98
CA LYS A 3 -3.22 2.05 1.90
C LYS A 3 -3.55 1.55 3.31
N GLN A 4 -3.41 0.26 3.55
CA GLN A 4 -3.75 -0.32 4.85
C GLN A 4 -2.87 0.23 5.97
N ILE A 5 -3.48 0.60 7.11
CA ILE A 5 -2.79 1.05 8.31
C ILE A 5 -2.52 -0.14 9.25
N LYS A 6 -1.26 -0.32 9.63
CA LYS A 6 -0.80 -1.19 10.71
C LYS A 6 -0.74 -0.40 12.02
N TYR A 7 -1.86 -0.26 12.71
CA TYR A 7 -1.98 0.64 13.87
C TYR A 7 -0.96 0.40 14.99
N LEU A 8 -0.52 -0.84 15.21
CA LEU A 8 0.50 -1.14 16.23
C LEU A 8 1.85 -0.44 16.00
N SER A 9 2.12 0.00 14.76
CA SER A 9 3.32 0.74 14.37
C SER A 9 3.18 2.27 14.51
N LEU A 10 2.01 2.77 14.90
CA LEU A 10 1.76 4.20 15.15
C LEU A 10 2.22 4.63 16.55
N GLN A 11 2.53 5.92 16.73
CA GLN A 11 2.88 6.49 18.03
C GLN A 11 1.61 6.92 18.78
N LYS A 12 1.79 7.28 20.06
CA LYS A 12 0.69 7.66 20.96
C LYS A 12 -0.25 8.71 20.33
N THR A 13 0.29 9.79 19.78
CA THR A 13 -0.53 10.88 19.20
C THR A 13 -1.37 10.43 18.01
N GLU A 14 -0.86 9.52 17.17
CA GLU A 14 -1.63 8.99 16.05
C GLU A 14 -2.66 7.95 16.50
N LEU A 15 -2.35 7.19 17.56
CA LEU A 15 -3.30 6.27 18.17
C LEU A 15 -4.46 7.02 18.85
N GLU A 16 -4.17 8.10 19.58
CA GLU A 16 -5.19 8.96 20.20
C GLU A 16 -6.15 9.49 19.14
N TYR A 17 -5.63 10.06 18.06
CA TYR A 17 -6.43 10.54 16.93
C TYR A 17 -7.35 9.45 16.36
N GLU A 18 -6.82 8.23 16.15
CA GLU A 18 -7.61 7.12 15.60
C GLU A 18 -8.66 6.58 16.59
N VAL A 19 -8.46 6.72 17.91
CA VAL A 19 -9.49 6.38 18.90
C VAL A 19 -10.60 7.43 18.92
N GLU A 20 -10.24 8.72 18.93
CA GLU A 20 -11.20 9.83 18.98
C GLU A 20 -12.10 9.87 17.75
N ILE A 21 -11.54 9.67 16.56
CA ILE A 21 -12.31 9.71 15.32
C ILE A 21 -13.31 8.55 15.20
N ARG A 22 -13.14 7.51 16.03
CA ARG A 22 -14.09 6.40 16.17
C ARG A 22 -15.08 6.61 17.32
N GLY A 23 -15.10 7.80 17.91
CA GLY A 23 -16.07 8.21 18.92
C GLY A 23 -15.82 7.67 20.33
N GLU A 24 -14.62 7.12 20.62
CA GLU A 24 -14.24 6.77 21.99
C GLU A 24 -13.27 7.82 22.58
N VAL A 25 -13.25 7.91 23.90
CA VAL A 25 -12.25 8.72 24.62
C VAL A 25 -10.92 7.94 24.67
N PRO A 26 -9.80 8.56 24.26
CA PRO A 26 -8.49 7.91 24.31
C PRO A 26 -8.07 7.51 25.72
N ALA A 27 -7.59 6.28 25.88
CA ALA A 27 -6.94 5.85 27.11
C ALA A 27 -5.58 6.54 27.31
N ASP A 28 -5.15 6.69 28.58
CA ASP A 28 -3.92 7.42 28.93
C ASP A 28 -2.62 6.77 28.45
N ASN A 29 -2.64 5.44 28.23
CA ASN A 29 -1.45 4.66 27.90
C ASN A 29 -1.57 3.96 26.53
N VAL A 30 -0.41 3.75 25.90
CA VAL A 30 -0.30 3.20 24.54
C VAL A 30 -0.85 1.78 24.42
N GLN A 31 -0.74 0.97 25.48
CA GLN A 31 -1.24 -0.41 25.43
C GLN A 31 -2.75 -0.45 25.35
N ASP A 32 -3.43 0.39 26.14
CA ASP A 32 -4.88 0.45 26.13
C ASP A 32 -5.42 1.15 24.88
N LEU A 33 -4.75 2.18 24.36
CA LEU A 33 -5.06 2.76 23.04
C LEU A 33 -5.03 1.69 21.93
N ARG A 34 -4.01 0.82 21.93
CA ARG A 34 -3.93 -0.28 20.95
C ARG A 34 -5.08 -1.27 21.10
N LYS A 35 -5.51 -1.57 22.33
CA LYS A 35 -6.67 -2.45 22.56
C LYS A 35 -7.96 -1.80 22.07
N GLN A 36 -8.17 -0.51 22.33
CA GLN A 36 -9.32 0.25 21.82
C GLN A 36 -9.37 0.18 20.30
N ILE A 37 -8.27 0.49 19.63
CA ILE A 37 -8.20 0.43 18.17
C ILE A 37 -8.48 -0.98 17.62
N ILE A 38 -7.88 -2.03 18.20
CA ILE A 38 -8.12 -3.42 17.74
C ILE A 38 -9.59 -3.81 17.87
N LYS A 39 -10.25 -3.36 18.95
CA LYS A 39 -11.69 -3.58 19.16
C LYS A 39 -12.50 -2.84 18.09
N GLN A 40 -12.20 -1.56 17.85
CA GLN A 40 -13.00 -0.69 16.99
C GLN A 40 -12.81 -0.96 15.49
N ILE A 41 -11.62 -1.36 15.02
CA ILE A 41 -11.39 -1.61 13.57
C ILE A 41 -12.31 -2.70 13.03
N LYS A 42 -12.72 -3.66 13.87
CA LYS A 42 -13.63 -4.73 13.47
C LYS A 42 -15.04 -4.22 13.16
N THR A 43 -15.43 -3.11 13.77
CA THR A 43 -16.76 -2.50 13.61
C THR A 43 -16.75 -1.29 12.69
N LEU A 44 -15.65 -0.53 12.67
CA LEU A 44 -15.48 0.68 11.88
C LEU A 44 -14.04 0.74 11.33
N PRO A 45 -13.78 0.15 10.16
CA PRO A 45 -12.48 0.20 9.50
C PRO A 45 -12.15 1.64 9.03
N SER A 46 -10.89 1.90 8.68
CA SER A 46 -10.44 3.27 8.38
C SER A 46 -11.07 3.85 7.13
N GLU A 47 -11.42 2.99 6.18
CA GLU A 47 -12.02 3.30 4.89
C GLU A 47 -13.47 3.79 5.02
N ASP A 48 -14.16 3.38 6.09
CA ASP A 48 -15.55 3.76 6.35
C ASP A 48 -15.65 5.09 7.12
N ILE A 49 -14.52 5.63 7.58
CA ILE A 49 -14.45 6.92 8.27
C ILE A 49 -14.18 7.99 7.22
N LEU A 50 -15.23 8.73 6.88
CA LEU A 50 -15.22 9.73 5.80
C LEU A 50 -14.87 11.15 6.28
N GLU A 51 -15.03 11.41 7.58
CA GLU A 51 -14.90 12.76 8.13
C GLU A 51 -14.08 12.74 9.42
N SER A 52 -13.37 13.85 9.64
CA SER A 52 -12.63 14.10 10.86
C SER A 52 -13.54 14.67 11.94
N HIS A 53 -13.27 14.32 13.21
CA HIS A 53 -13.95 14.93 14.36
C HIS A 53 -13.39 16.32 14.72
N LEU A 54 -12.27 16.72 14.11
CA LEU A 54 -11.57 17.96 14.40
C LEU A 54 -11.98 19.07 13.42
N ASP A 55 -11.88 20.32 13.89
CA ASP A 55 -11.94 21.48 13.01
C ASP A 55 -10.87 21.39 11.90
N THR A 56 -11.24 21.72 10.67
CA THR A 56 -10.38 21.63 9.48
C THR A 56 -8.99 22.22 9.69
N ALA A 57 -8.89 23.42 10.27
CA ALA A 57 -7.60 24.08 10.50
C ALA A 57 -6.73 23.32 11.53
N VAL A 58 -7.35 22.77 12.58
CA VAL A 58 -6.67 21.97 13.60
C VAL A 58 -6.19 20.65 12.99
N ASP A 59 -7.02 20.04 12.15
CA ASP A 59 -6.69 18.76 11.55
C ASP A 59 -5.56 18.88 10.51
N ILE A 60 -5.61 19.93 9.68
CA ILE A 60 -4.53 20.29 8.76
C ILE A 60 -3.22 20.50 9.54
N LYS A 61 -3.27 21.19 10.69
CA LYS A 61 -2.09 21.40 11.53
C LYS A 61 -1.54 20.07 12.04
N GLY A 62 -2.38 19.18 12.56
CA GLY A 62 -1.94 17.86 13.01
C GLY A 62 -1.35 17.01 11.88
N ALA A 63 -1.91 17.10 10.66
CA ALA A 63 -1.34 16.47 9.49
C ALA A 63 0.05 17.04 9.12
N LYS A 64 0.23 18.37 9.22
CA LYS A 64 1.55 19.02 9.02
C LYS A 64 2.59 18.54 10.03
N ASP A 65 2.20 18.40 11.30
CA ASP A 65 3.10 17.90 12.35
C ASP A 65 3.52 16.44 12.07
N SER A 66 2.57 15.59 11.68
CA SER A 66 2.88 14.21 11.25
C SER A 66 3.75 14.17 9.99
N LEU A 67 3.55 15.08 9.02
CA LEU A 67 4.40 15.20 7.83
C LEU A 67 5.83 15.62 8.17
N LEU A 68 6.03 16.49 9.16
CA LEU A 68 7.35 16.86 9.64
C LEU A 68 8.07 15.66 10.26
N LYS A 69 7.38 14.87 11.08
CA LYS A 69 7.92 13.60 11.60
C LYS A 69 8.30 12.65 10.47
N LEU A 70 7.42 12.50 9.48
CA LEU A 70 7.64 11.65 8.31
C LEU A 70 8.91 12.07 7.55
N LYS A 71 9.09 13.37 7.31
CA LYS A 71 10.29 13.94 6.70
C LYS A 71 11.56 13.56 7.47
N ASN A 72 11.56 13.73 8.79
CA ASN A 72 12.71 13.44 9.64
C ASN A 72 13.07 11.94 9.62
N ASN A 73 12.06 11.07 9.62
CA ASN A 73 12.28 9.62 9.49
C ASN A 73 12.88 9.25 8.12
N ILE A 74 12.36 9.84 7.03
CA ILE A 74 12.90 9.63 5.68
C ILE A 74 14.36 10.10 5.59
N GLN A 75 14.69 11.26 6.16
CA GLN A 75 16.08 11.74 6.22
C GLN A 75 16.97 10.77 6.99
N SER A 76 16.52 10.27 8.13
CA SER A 76 17.25 9.28 8.91
C SER A 76 17.49 7.99 8.11
N LEU A 77 16.50 7.53 7.35
CA LEU A 77 16.61 6.38 6.46
C LEU A 77 17.59 6.60 5.30
N LYS A 78 17.68 7.84 4.77
CA LYS A 78 18.67 8.21 3.75
C LYS A 78 20.10 8.12 4.29
N THR A 79 20.32 8.47 5.56
CA THR A 79 21.63 8.36 6.21
C THR A 79 21.99 6.91 6.53
N LYS A 80 21.05 6.15 7.08
CA LYS A 80 21.23 4.74 7.43
C LYS A 80 19.91 3.99 7.25
N TYR A 81 19.91 3.04 6.32
CA TYR A 81 18.73 2.22 6.13
C TYR A 81 18.48 1.31 7.33
N ASP A 82 17.29 1.41 7.91
CA ASP A 82 16.78 0.53 8.96
C ASP A 82 15.40 0.02 8.54
N LYS A 83 15.26 -1.29 8.40
CA LYS A 83 14.03 -1.94 7.92
C LYS A 83 12.83 -1.70 8.85
N ASN A 84 13.06 -1.63 10.16
CA ASN A 84 12.00 -1.39 11.13
C ASN A 84 11.53 0.07 11.07
N LEU A 85 12.48 1.01 10.98
CA LEU A 85 12.19 2.42 10.78
C LEU A 85 11.46 2.63 9.44
N TYR A 86 11.88 1.97 8.36
CA TYR A 86 11.21 2.02 7.07
C TYR A 86 9.74 1.59 7.20
N SER A 87 9.48 0.43 7.78
CA SER A 87 8.12 -0.10 7.98
C SER A 87 7.24 0.84 8.80
N ARG A 88 7.78 1.45 9.87
CA ARG A 88 7.05 2.45 10.66
C ARG A 88 6.79 3.74 9.87
N THR A 89 7.75 4.16 9.05
CA THR A 89 7.69 5.39 8.25
C THR A 89 6.65 5.26 7.13
N GLU A 90 6.65 4.13 6.43
CA GLU A 90 5.63 3.78 5.43
C GLU A 90 4.23 3.76 6.07
N ASN A 91 4.12 3.14 7.25
CA ASN A 91 2.85 3.08 7.96
C ASN A 91 2.34 4.46 8.41
N LEU A 92 3.24 5.35 8.86
CA LEU A 92 2.88 6.73 9.17
C LEU A 92 2.39 7.47 7.92
N ALA A 93 3.02 7.24 6.75
CA ALA A 93 2.55 7.83 5.49
C ALA A 93 1.14 7.34 5.12
N HIS A 94 0.81 6.07 5.36
CA HIS A 94 -0.54 5.53 5.16
C HIS A 94 -1.54 6.21 6.10
N HIS A 95 -1.20 6.37 7.37
CA HIS A 95 -2.06 7.07 8.33
C HIS A 95 -2.32 8.53 7.91
N ILE A 96 -1.28 9.27 7.51
CA ILE A 96 -1.43 10.65 7.02
C ILE A 96 -2.31 10.69 5.76
N TYR A 97 -2.18 9.72 4.86
CA TYR A 97 -3.04 9.62 3.67
C TYR A 97 -4.53 9.53 4.04
N HIS A 98 -4.88 8.63 4.97
CA HIS A 98 -6.25 8.50 5.44
C HIS A 98 -6.74 9.75 6.14
N ARG A 99 -5.92 10.32 7.04
CA ARG A 99 -6.23 11.58 7.73
C ARG A 99 -6.54 12.70 6.75
N LEU A 100 -5.69 12.93 5.74
CA LEU A 100 -5.93 13.96 4.73
C LEU A 100 -7.22 13.70 3.94
N ASN A 101 -7.53 12.46 3.56
CA ASN A 101 -8.76 12.16 2.81
C ASN A 101 -10.06 12.43 3.62
N ARG A 102 -9.96 12.57 4.94
CA ARG A 102 -11.09 12.89 5.83
C ARG A 102 -11.30 14.39 6.04
N ILE A 103 -10.33 15.21 5.61
CA ILE A 103 -10.39 16.66 5.74
C ILE A 103 -11.18 17.23 4.57
N GLN A 104 -12.21 18.03 4.88
CA GLN A 104 -12.93 18.84 3.91
C GLN A 104 -12.51 20.32 4.09
N PRO A 105 -11.68 20.88 3.19
CA PRO A 105 -11.27 22.27 3.29
C PRO A 105 -12.46 23.22 3.10
N VAL A 106 -12.70 24.10 4.08
CA VAL A 106 -13.85 25.03 4.06
C VAL A 106 -13.44 26.40 3.52
N THR A 107 -12.23 26.86 3.83
CA THR A 107 -11.72 28.16 3.40
C THR A 107 -10.69 28.04 2.27
N SER A 108 -10.42 29.15 1.57
CA SER A 108 -9.36 29.20 0.54
C SER A 108 -7.98 28.91 1.13
N ASP A 109 -7.71 29.40 2.35
CA ASP A 109 -6.47 29.15 3.07
C ASP A 109 -6.34 27.67 3.46
N ASP A 110 -7.42 27.04 3.95
CA ASP A 110 -7.44 25.61 4.23
C ASP A 110 -7.18 24.79 2.97
N ALA A 111 -7.80 25.15 1.85
CA ALA A 111 -7.62 24.45 0.57
C ALA A 111 -6.17 24.52 0.08
N SER A 112 -5.53 25.69 0.21
CA SER A 112 -4.11 25.88 -0.11
C SER A 112 -3.21 25.01 0.78
N ASN A 113 -3.44 25.06 2.10
CA ASN A 113 -2.67 24.29 3.08
C ASN A 113 -2.85 22.77 2.90
N PHE A 114 -4.08 22.34 2.62
CA PHE A 114 -4.42 20.96 2.33
C PHE A 114 -3.69 20.44 1.09
N LYS A 115 -3.69 21.23 0.01
CA LYS A 115 -2.99 20.91 -1.23
C LYS A 115 -1.48 20.79 -1.02
N ASP A 116 -0.88 21.69 -0.23
CA ASP A 116 0.54 21.61 0.16
C ASP A 116 0.84 20.31 0.93
N CYS A 117 -0.01 19.92 1.89
CA CYS A 117 0.12 18.65 2.59
C CYS A 117 0.07 17.44 1.65
N LEU A 118 -0.89 17.40 0.72
CA LEU A 118 -1.00 16.33 -0.27
C LEU A 118 0.24 16.24 -1.18
N GLN A 119 0.73 17.39 -1.67
CA GLN A 119 1.94 17.43 -2.50
C GLN A 119 3.17 16.91 -1.76
N LYS A 120 3.36 17.34 -0.50
CA LYS A 120 4.45 16.84 0.35
C LYS A 120 4.34 15.33 0.57
N LEU A 121 3.15 14.83 0.86
CA LEU A 121 2.92 13.39 1.03
C LEU A 121 3.26 12.61 -0.24
N GLN A 122 2.88 13.11 -1.42
CA GLN A 122 3.23 12.49 -2.70
C GLN A 122 4.75 12.44 -2.93
N VAL A 123 5.47 13.51 -2.60
CA VAL A 123 6.95 13.53 -2.66
C VAL A 123 7.53 12.49 -1.71
N PHE A 124 7.03 12.41 -0.48
CA PHE A 124 7.50 11.42 0.50
C PHE A 124 7.22 9.98 0.08
N TYR A 125 6.10 9.70 -0.58
CA TYR A 125 5.86 8.38 -1.16
C TYR A 125 6.87 8.03 -2.26
N LYS A 126 7.25 8.99 -3.11
CA LYS A 126 8.30 8.79 -4.13
C LYS A 126 9.65 8.52 -3.49
N ASP A 127 10.00 9.29 -2.46
CA ASP A 127 11.22 9.07 -1.67
C ASP A 127 11.23 7.67 -1.03
N LEU A 128 10.12 7.24 -0.43
CA LEU A 128 9.99 5.90 0.16
C LEU A 128 10.15 4.79 -0.89
N ALA A 129 9.55 4.95 -2.06
CA ALA A 129 9.70 4.00 -3.17
C ALA A 129 11.15 3.88 -3.67
N SER A 130 11.93 4.96 -3.59
CA SER A 130 13.33 4.96 -4.04
C SER A 130 14.23 4.01 -3.24
N PHE A 131 13.91 3.72 -1.97
CA PHE A 131 14.68 2.77 -1.16
C PHE A 131 14.59 1.33 -1.66
N PHE A 132 13.51 0.96 -2.37
CA PHE A 132 13.41 -0.35 -3.03
C PHE A 132 14.14 -0.41 -4.36
N ALA A 133 14.18 0.70 -5.10
CA ALA A 133 14.93 0.80 -6.34
C ALA A 133 16.46 0.82 -6.10
N ALA A 134 16.88 1.27 -4.92
CA ALA A 134 18.28 1.43 -4.54
C ALA A 134 18.90 0.24 -3.78
N THR A 135 18.21 -0.90 -3.64
CA THR A 135 18.83 -2.14 -3.18
C THR A 135 19.41 -2.92 -4.37
N PRO A 136 20.71 -2.78 -4.71
CA PRO A 136 21.38 -3.82 -5.45
C PRO A 136 21.45 -5.05 -4.55
N THR A 137 20.97 -6.18 -5.06
CA THR A 137 21.21 -7.51 -4.50
C THR A 137 22.71 -7.80 -4.50
N LYS A 138 23.48 -7.23 -3.57
CA LYS A 138 24.85 -7.65 -3.30
C LYS A 138 24.80 -8.76 -2.26
N THR A 139 24.34 -9.93 -2.71
CA THR A 139 24.73 -11.19 -2.09
C THR A 139 26.10 -11.53 -2.66
N SER A 140 27.16 -11.06 -1.99
CA SER A 140 28.50 -11.57 -2.23
C SER A 140 28.56 -12.97 -1.63
N ILE A 141 28.19 -13.97 -2.42
CA ILE A 141 28.58 -15.35 -2.19
C ILE A 141 29.91 -15.49 -2.93
N GLU A 142 30.99 -15.65 -2.16
CA GLU A 142 32.25 -16.16 -2.70
C GLU A 142 31.96 -17.49 -3.41
N SER A 143 32.27 -17.48 -4.70
CA SER A 143 32.22 -18.59 -5.63
C SER A 143 33.46 -19.47 -5.50
N GLU A 144 33.24 -20.79 -5.35
CA GLU A 144 34.08 -21.78 -6.04
C GLU A 144 33.37 -22.17 -7.36
N ASP A 145 34.19 -22.28 -8.42
CA ASP A 145 33.92 -22.61 -9.83
C ASP A 145 32.91 -23.78 -10.02
N ILE A 146 32.21 -23.96 -11.16
CA ILE A 146 32.65 -24.22 -12.56
C ILE A 146 31.44 -23.91 -13.54
N PRO A 147 31.57 -23.96 -14.89
CA PRO A 147 31.93 -22.92 -15.87
C PRO A 147 30.74 -22.32 -16.67
N VAL A 148 30.98 -21.13 -17.24
CA VAL A 148 30.11 -20.32 -18.14
C VAL A 148 29.93 -20.97 -19.54
N PRO A 149 28.90 -20.62 -20.36
CA PRO A 149 28.98 -19.40 -21.18
C PRO A 149 27.66 -18.59 -21.41
N SER A 150 27.79 -17.27 -21.22
CA SER A 150 27.37 -16.15 -22.11
C SER A 150 25.89 -15.74 -22.30
N VAL A 151 25.63 -14.46 -21.94
CA VAL A 151 24.65 -13.43 -22.45
C VAL A 151 23.15 -13.82 -22.38
N SER A 152 22.15 -12.99 -22.01
CA SER A 152 21.92 -11.54 -22.05
C SER A 152 20.79 -11.13 -21.07
N VAL A 153 20.57 -9.82 -20.94
CA VAL A 153 19.52 -9.17 -20.11
C VAL A 153 18.18 -9.12 -20.86
N THR A 154 17.05 -9.41 -20.19
CA THR A 154 15.76 -8.69 -20.38
C THR A 154 14.74 -8.99 -19.28
N CYS A 155 13.96 -7.97 -18.92
CA CYS A 155 12.82 -8.02 -18.01
C CYS A 155 11.66 -8.82 -18.62
N ASP A 156 11.09 -9.78 -17.87
CA ASP A 156 9.69 -10.14 -18.09
C ASP A 156 9.01 -10.64 -16.80
N ARG A 157 7.95 -9.94 -16.39
CA ARG A 157 7.08 -10.29 -15.27
C ARG A 157 6.22 -11.47 -15.70
N GLY A 158 6.65 -12.67 -15.34
CA GLY A 158 5.97 -13.91 -15.71
C GLY A 158 4.54 -13.98 -15.17
N ILE A 159 3.57 -13.92 -16.08
CA ILE A 159 2.14 -14.29 -15.92
C ILE A 159 2.00 -15.67 -15.20
N ALA A 160 3.01 -16.52 -15.31
CA ALA A 160 3.14 -17.80 -14.61
C ALA A 160 3.20 -17.69 -13.07
N ALA A 161 3.70 -16.59 -12.49
CA ALA A 161 3.86 -16.46 -11.04
C ALA A 161 2.55 -16.18 -10.30
N GLU A 162 1.58 -15.49 -10.93
CA GLU A 162 0.24 -15.28 -10.35
C GLU A 162 -0.69 -16.49 -10.56
N LEU A 163 -0.58 -17.17 -11.70
CA LEU A 163 -1.30 -18.44 -11.94
C LEU A 163 -0.81 -19.54 -10.99
N ALA A 164 0.49 -19.57 -10.65
CA ALA A 164 1.04 -20.49 -9.66
C ALA A 164 0.51 -20.27 -8.23
N ARG A 165 -0.10 -19.10 -7.93
CA ARG A 165 -0.74 -18.79 -6.63
C ARG A 165 -2.21 -19.20 -6.55
N LEU A 166 -2.88 -19.42 -7.68
CA LEU A 166 -4.23 -20.01 -7.73
C LEU A 166 -4.11 -21.53 -7.61
N ARG A 167 -3.73 -22.01 -6.41
CA ARG A 167 -3.82 -23.42 -6.07
C ARG A 167 -5.01 -23.63 -5.16
N PHE A 168 -5.90 -24.54 -5.56
CA PHE A 168 -6.99 -24.98 -4.69
C PHE A 168 -6.38 -25.63 -3.44
N ASP A 169 -6.65 -25.04 -2.28
CA ASP A 169 -6.02 -25.41 -1.01
C ASP A 169 -6.74 -26.56 -0.30
N GLY A 170 -7.79 -27.12 -0.92
CA GLY A 170 -8.63 -28.19 -0.36
C GLY A 170 -9.56 -27.75 0.77
N LYS A 171 -9.45 -26.50 1.24
CA LYS A 171 -10.25 -25.92 2.33
C LYS A 171 -11.35 -25.00 1.81
N SER A 172 -11.14 -24.41 0.64
CA SER A 172 -12.13 -23.61 -0.06
C SER A 172 -13.17 -24.52 -0.73
N CYS A 173 -14.44 -24.09 -0.84
CA CYS A 173 -15.43 -24.86 -1.58
C CYS A 173 -15.06 -24.91 -3.07
N VAL A 174 -15.09 -26.09 -3.69
CA VAL A 174 -14.75 -26.28 -5.11
C VAL A 174 -15.54 -25.33 -6.02
N ARG A 175 -16.82 -25.07 -5.69
CA ARG A 175 -17.66 -24.13 -6.46
C ARG A 175 -17.18 -22.69 -6.37
N ALA A 176 -16.76 -22.25 -5.18
CA ALA A 176 -16.24 -20.89 -4.99
C ALA A 176 -14.91 -20.69 -5.73
N PHE A 177 -14.06 -21.71 -5.76
CA PHE A 177 -12.81 -21.68 -6.51
C PHE A 177 -13.03 -21.63 -8.02
N ILE A 178 -13.94 -22.46 -8.56
CA ILE A 178 -14.29 -22.44 -9.98
C ILE A 178 -14.84 -21.06 -10.37
N GLN A 179 -15.72 -20.50 -9.54
CA GLN A 179 -16.29 -19.18 -9.78
C GLN A 179 -15.21 -18.09 -9.81
N GLU A 180 -14.26 -18.11 -8.88
CA GLU A 180 -13.17 -17.12 -8.85
C GLU A 180 -12.25 -17.23 -10.07
N VAL A 181 -12.05 -18.46 -10.59
CA VAL A 181 -11.30 -18.70 -11.83
C VAL A 181 -12.06 -18.15 -13.04
N GLU A 182 -13.37 -18.44 -13.14
CA GLU A 182 -14.22 -17.96 -14.25
C GLU A 182 -14.34 -16.43 -14.26
N GLU A 183 -14.50 -15.81 -13.09
CA GLU A 183 -14.55 -14.35 -12.95
C GLU A 183 -13.25 -13.70 -13.43
N ARG A 184 -12.08 -14.31 -13.16
CA ARG A 184 -10.79 -13.80 -13.61
C ARG A 184 -10.54 -13.99 -15.10
N ILE A 185 -11.01 -15.09 -15.68
CA ILE A 185 -10.97 -15.32 -17.14
C ILE A 185 -11.83 -14.26 -17.84
N LYS A 186 -13.04 -14.02 -17.33
CA LYS A 186 -14.00 -13.05 -17.87
C LYS A 186 -13.54 -11.60 -17.69
N ALA A 187 -12.94 -11.25 -16.55
CA ALA A 187 -12.42 -9.92 -16.28
C ALA A 187 -11.21 -9.54 -17.16
N ARG A 188 -10.53 -10.53 -17.75
CA ARG A 188 -9.35 -10.33 -18.61
C ARG A 188 -9.62 -10.66 -20.09
N ASP A 189 -10.87 -10.88 -20.47
CA ASP A 189 -11.34 -11.20 -21.83
C ASP A 189 -10.55 -12.35 -22.51
N ILE A 190 -10.13 -13.34 -21.72
CA ILE A 190 -9.39 -14.50 -22.22
C ILE A 190 -10.39 -15.44 -22.88
N LYS A 191 -10.36 -15.54 -24.21
CA LYS A 191 -11.21 -16.49 -24.94
C LYS A 191 -10.78 -17.92 -24.63
N PRO A 192 -11.68 -18.80 -24.15
CA PRO A 192 -11.32 -20.17 -23.87
C PRO A 192 -11.04 -20.89 -25.19
N ASN A 193 -9.77 -21.26 -25.41
CA ASN A 193 -9.41 -22.06 -26.56
C ASN A 193 -9.87 -23.51 -26.30
N ARG A 194 -11.01 -23.89 -26.88
CA ARG A 194 -11.56 -25.25 -26.78
C ARG A 194 -10.92 -26.12 -27.87
N GLU A 195 -9.64 -26.42 -27.70
CA GLU A 195 -9.03 -27.53 -28.43
C GLU A 195 -8.72 -28.64 -27.44
N ASN A 196 -9.48 -29.75 -27.61
CA ASN A 196 -9.24 -31.07 -27.04
C ASN A 196 -9.41 -31.25 -25.53
N GLY A 197 -10.65 -31.11 -25.05
CA GLY A 197 -11.26 -31.97 -24.01
C GLY A 197 -10.60 -32.02 -22.62
N THR A 198 -9.53 -31.25 -22.39
CA THR A 198 -8.75 -31.25 -21.16
C THR A 198 -8.22 -29.84 -20.99
N THR A 199 -8.71 -29.13 -19.97
CA THR A 199 -8.39 -27.72 -19.73
C THR A 199 -6.93 -27.55 -19.30
N ASN A 200 -6.03 -27.39 -20.26
CA ASN A 200 -4.69 -26.85 -20.05
C ASN A 200 -4.69 -25.39 -20.51
N ILE A 201 -4.54 -24.45 -19.59
CA ILE A 201 -4.40 -23.02 -19.92
C ILE A 201 -3.03 -22.56 -19.43
N TYR A 202 -2.05 -22.58 -20.35
CA TYR A 202 -0.87 -21.72 -20.28
C TYR A 202 -0.74 -20.95 -21.59
N MET A 203 -0.34 -19.69 -21.44
CA MET A 203 0.34 -18.82 -22.43
C MET A 203 -0.45 -18.38 -23.67
N THR A 204 -0.83 -17.10 -23.72
CA THR A 204 -0.40 -16.17 -24.81
C THR A 204 -0.69 -14.69 -24.44
N GLU A 205 0.38 -13.89 -24.39
CA GLU A 205 0.59 -12.48 -24.78
C GLU A 205 -0.57 -11.46 -24.90
N LEU A 206 -0.32 -10.21 -24.47
CA LEU A 206 -0.94 -8.91 -24.87
C LEU A 206 -0.19 -7.82 -24.04
N ASN A 207 0.77 -7.01 -24.49
CA ASN A 207 0.84 -6.15 -25.68
C ASN A 207 -0.50 -5.54 -26.06
N PHE A 208 -0.99 -4.55 -25.29
CA PHE A 208 -1.84 -3.47 -25.77
C PHE A 208 -2.00 -2.42 -24.65
N ILE A 209 -2.19 -1.15 -25.01
CA ILE A 209 -2.48 0.02 -24.15
C ILE A 209 -1.25 0.84 -23.71
N THR A 210 -0.55 1.43 -24.69
CA THR A 210 0.07 2.77 -24.54
C THR A 210 -0.45 3.81 -25.55
N ASP A 211 -1.48 3.53 -26.35
CA ASP A 211 -1.87 4.40 -27.49
C ASP A 211 -3.28 5.03 -27.43
N SER A 212 -3.84 5.41 -26.27
CA SER A 212 -5.15 6.10 -26.27
C SER A 212 -5.36 7.21 -25.24
N LEU A 213 -4.35 8.05 -25.00
CA LEU A 213 -4.57 9.35 -24.33
C LEU A 213 -3.76 10.51 -24.93
N LEU A 214 -3.76 10.61 -26.26
CA LEU A 214 -3.53 11.86 -26.96
C LEU A 214 -4.55 11.90 -28.11
N TYR A 215 -5.68 12.57 -27.90
CA TYR A 215 -6.49 13.35 -28.85
C TYR A 215 -7.90 13.53 -28.27
N GLU A 216 -8.06 14.58 -27.46
CA GLU A 216 -9.11 15.61 -27.58
C GLU A 216 -8.60 16.89 -26.92
#